data_AF-A0A3N5ESK8-F1
#
_entry.id   AF-A0A3N5ESK8-F1
#
_cell.length_a   1.000
_cell.length_b   1.000
_cell.length_c   1.000
_cell.angle_alpha   90.00
_cell.angle_beta   90.00
_cell.angle_gamma   90.00
#
_symmetry.space_group_name_H-M   'P 1'
#
loop_
_entity.id
_entity.type
_entity.pdbx_description
1 polymer ?
#
loop_
_entity_poly.entity_id
_entity_poly.type
_entity_poly.pdbx_seq_one_letter_code
_entity_poly.pdbx_strand_id
1 'polypeptide(L)'
;MNREKGREILRTEAAAILSLVERLGPEFDAAIEAMVACKGHVVVTGMGKAGLVGQRLSASFASTGTPSIFLHPAEAYHGDL
;
A
#
# COMPACT_ATOMS: atom_id res chain seq x y z
N MET A 1 -22.96 13.77 10.83
CA MET A 1 -21.90 14.33 9.95
C MET A 1 -22.52 15.46 9.13
N ASN A 2 -21.96 16.67 9.13
CA ASN A 2 -22.48 17.81 8.35
C ASN A 2 -21.52 18.18 7.19
N ARG A 3 -21.96 19.07 6.28
CA ARG A 3 -21.19 19.46 5.09
C ARG A 3 -19.85 20.11 5.43
N GLU A 4 -19.80 20.89 6.51
CA GLU A 4 -18.57 21.55 6.97
C GLU A 4 -17.53 20.54 7.44
N LYS A 5 -17.93 19.57 8.27
CA LYS A 5 -17.05 18.50 8.73
C LYS A 5 -16.55 17.62 7.58
N GLY A 6 -17.40 17.34 6.59
CA GLY A 6 -16.99 16.64 5.37
C GLY A 6 -15.90 17.39 4.59
N ARG A 7 -16.04 18.72 4.44
CA ARG A 7 -15.01 19.56 3.79
C ARG A 7 -13.71 19.59 4.58
N GLU A 8 -13.79 19.66 5.90
CA GLU A 8 -12.62 19.61 6.79
C GLU A 8 -11.85 18.29 6.61
N ILE A 9 -12.54 17.14 6.64
CA ILE A 9 -11.92 15.82 6.45
C ILE A 9 -11.19 15.75 5.10
N LEU A 10 -11.86 16.11 4.01
CA LEU A 10 -11.26 16.07 2.66
C LEU A 10 -10.03 16.99 2.53
N ARG A 11 -10.06 18.16 3.17
CA ARG A 11 -8.88 19.07 3.19
C ARG A 11 -7.72 18.47 3.96
N THR A 12 -8.00 17.85 5.11
CA THR A 12 -6.97 17.19 5.93
C THR A 12 -6.34 16.02 5.17
N GLU A 13 -7.14 15.19 4.51
CA GLU A 13 -6.64 14.09 3.69
C GLU A 13 -5.80 14.59 2.50
N ALA A 14 -6.26 15.64 1.80
CA ALA A 14 -5.49 16.25 0.71
C ALA A 14 -4.14 16.80 1.19
N ALA A 15 -4.11 17.48 2.34
CA ALA A 15 -2.87 17.97 2.94
C ALA A 15 -1.92 16.83 3.33
N ALA A 16 -2.46 15.72 3.86
CA ALA A 16 -1.68 14.53 4.17
C ALA A 16 -1.09 13.85 2.93
N ILE A 17 -1.80 13.87 1.80
CA ILE A 17 -1.25 13.37 0.52
C ILE A 17 -0.15 14.30 0.01
N LEU A 18 -0.37 15.62 0.04
CA LEU A 18 0.62 16.61 -0.43
C LEU A 18 1.92 16.55 0.38
N SER A 19 1.86 16.28 1.68
CA SER A 19 3.07 16.14 2.51
C SER A 19 3.92 14.91 2.16
N LEU A 20 3.39 13.94 1.39
CA LEU A 20 4.15 12.79 0.92
C LEU A 20 5.12 13.13 -0.22
N VAL A 21 4.96 14.26 -0.90
CA VAL A 21 5.87 14.69 -1.98
C VAL A 21 7.32 14.74 -1.48
N GLU A 22 7.53 15.30 -0.29
CA GLU A 22 8.85 15.41 0.34
C GLU A 22 9.40 14.06 0.85
N ARG A 23 8.59 12.99 0.82
CA ARG A 23 8.98 11.63 1.23
C ARG A 23 9.39 10.75 0.05
N LEU A 24 9.26 11.24 -1.18
CA LEU A 24 9.74 10.55 -2.38
C LEU A 24 11.25 10.81 -2.51
N GLY A 25 12.02 10.06 -1.72
CA GLY A 25 13.48 10.12 -1.69
C GLY A 25 14.15 8.80 -2.13
N PRO A 26 15.47 8.66 -1.90
CA PRO A 26 16.24 7.50 -2.35
C PRO A 26 15.71 6.14 -1.86
N GLU A 27 15.07 6.09 -0.70
CA GLU A 27 14.45 4.87 -0.17
C GLU A 27 13.25 4.41 -1.01
N PHE A 28 12.52 5.35 -1.61
CA PHE A 28 11.43 5.04 -2.54
C PHE A 28 12.00 4.41 -3.81
N ASP A 29 13.05 5.01 -4.38
CA ASP A 29 13.71 4.48 -5.58
C ASP A 29 14.26 3.07 -5.33
N ALA A 30 14.93 2.86 -4.20
CA ALA A 30 15.44 1.54 -3.81
C ALA A 30 14.32 0.49 -3.68
N ALA A 31 13.15 0.86 -3.16
CA ALA A 31 12.01 -0.04 -3.08
C ALA A 31 11.48 -0.42 -4.49
N ILE A 32 11.39 0.54 -5.41
CA ILE A 32 11.00 0.29 -6.80
C ILE A 32 12.00 -0.63 -7.50
N GLU A 33 13.30 -0.37 -7.36
CA GLU A 33 14.35 -1.21 -7.93
C GLU A 33 14.27 -2.65 -7.42
N ALA A 34 14.08 -2.84 -6.11
CA ALA A 34 13.92 -4.17 -5.51
C ALA A 34 12.68 -4.90 -6.05
N MET A 35 11.56 -4.19 -6.24
CA MET A 35 10.35 -4.77 -6.80
C MET A 35 10.52 -5.16 -8.27
N VAL A 36 11.15 -4.31 -9.09
CA VAL A 36 11.41 -4.60 -10.52
C VAL A 36 12.38 -5.76 -10.69
N ALA A 37 13.37 -5.89 -9.81
CA ALA A 37 14.32 -7.01 -9.82
C ALA A 37 13.73 -8.33 -9.30
N CYS A 38 12.53 -8.31 -8.70
CA CYS A 38 11.89 -9.49 -8.15
C CYS A 38 11.49 -10.47 -9.26
N LYS A 39 12.05 -11.68 -9.22
CA LYS A 39 11.70 -12.77 -10.15
C LYS A 39 10.53 -13.63 -9.68
N GLY A 40 10.06 -13.40 -8.45
CA GLY A 40 8.97 -14.12 -7.82
C GLY A 40 7.71 -13.27 -7.72
N HIS A 41 7.08 -13.30 -6.55
CA HIS A 41 5.92 -12.49 -6.25
C HIS A 41 6.27 -11.45 -5.19
N VAL A 42 5.75 -10.23 -5.35
CA VAL A 42 5.72 -9.24 -4.28
C VAL A 42 4.64 -9.66 -3.28
N VAL A 43 5.01 -9.93 -2.04
CA VAL A 43 4.06 -10.25 -0.97
C VAL A 43 3.73 -8.99 -0.21
N VAL A 44 2.48 -8.56 -0.24
CA VAL A 44 1.97 -7.43 0.54
C VAL A 44 1.29 -7.97 1.79
N THR A 45 1.59 -7.41 2.96
CA THR A 45 1.01 -7.88 4.22
C THR A 45 0.58 -6.70 5.09
N GLY A 46 -0.41 -6.91 5.96
CA GLY A 46 -0.89 -5.89 6.89
C GLY A 46 -2.13 -6.31 7.67
N MET A 47 -2.36 -5.68 8.83
CA MET A 47 -3.52 -5.91 9.70
C MET A 47 -4.54 -4.79 9.60
N GLY A 48 -5.82 -5.11 9.84
CA GLY A 48 -6.89 -4.11 9.95
C GLY A 48 -7.03 -3.22 8.72
N LYS A 49 -7.12 -1.89 8.91
CA LYS A 49 -7.25 -0.93 7.79
C LYS A 49 -6.05 -0.97 6.83
N ALA A 50 -4.84 -1.19 7.35
CA ALA A 50 -3.64 -1.32 6.52
C ALA A 50 -3.71 -2.59 5.66
N GLY A 51 -4.30 -3.67 6.18
CA GLY A 51 -4.58 -4.89 5.40
C GLY A 51 -5.51 -4.63 4.22
N LEU A 52 -6.59 -3.86 4.42
CA LEU A 52 -7.50 -3.47 3.34
C LEU A 52 -6.82 -2.64 2.25
N VAL A 53 -5.91 -1.73 2.62
CA VAL A 53 -5.09 -0.96 1.67
C VAL A 53 -4.10 -1.89 0.95
N GLY A 54 -3.44 -2.79 1.69
CA GLY A 54 -2.50 -3.77 1.16
C GLY A 54 -3.11 -4.70 0.11
N GLN A 55 -4.35 -5.15 0.32
CA GLN A 55 -5.10 -5.93 -0.67
C GLN A 55 -5.27 -5.16 -2.00
N ARG A 56 -5.62 -3.86 -1.92
CA ARG A 56 -5.75 -3.02 -3.12
C ARG A 56 -4.42 -2.75 -3.80
N LEU A 57 -3.35 -2.57 -3.03
CA LEU A 57 -1.99 -2.43 -3.57
C LEU A 57 -1.58 -3.70 -4.32
N SER A 58 -1.76 -4.88 -3.71
CA SER A 58 -1.45 -6.16 -4.37
C SER A 58 -2.24 -6.35 -5.65
N ALA A 59 -3.54 -6.03 -5.65
CA ALA A 59 -4.36 -6.09 -6.86
C ALA A 59 -3.86 -5.14 -7.95
N SER A 60 -3.41 -3.94 -7.57
CA SER A 60 -2.89 -2.93 -8.50
C SER A 60 -1.53 -3.34 -9.08
N PHE A 61 -0.64 -3.92 -8.28
CA PHE A 61 0.62 -4.48 -8.78
C PHE A 61 0.36 -5.61 -9.77
N ALA A 62 -0.51 -6.57 -9.41
CA ALA A 62 -0.84 -7.69 -10.29
C ALA A 62 -1.45 -7.23 -11.62
N SER A 63 -2.31 -6.20 -11.62
CA SER A 63 -2.92 -5.68 -12.86
C SER A 63 -1.98 -4.82 -13.72
N THR A 64 -0.87 -4.33 -13.15
CA THR A 64 0.13 -3.52 -13.85
C THR A 64 1.38 -4.32 -14.25
N GLY A 65 1.35 -5.64 -14.11
CA GLY A 65 2.40 -6.54 -14.59
C GLY A 65 3.43 -6.94 -13.54
N THR A 66 3.27 -6.54 -12.29
CA THR A 66 4.11 -6.98 -11.16
C THR A 66 3.38 -8.09 -10.40
N PRO A 67 3.77 -9.38 -10.52
CA PRO A 67 3.11 -10.47 -9.81
C PRO A 67 3.09 -10.20 -8.30
N SER A 68 1.91 -10.20 -7.70
CA SER A 68 1.74 -9.81 -6.29
C SER A 68 0.61 -10.59 -5.61
N ILE A 69 0.82 -10.94 -4.34
CA ILE A 69 -0.17 -11.59 -3.47
C ILE A 69 -0.30 -10.83 -2.14
N PHE A 70 -1.50 -10.83 -1.57
CA PHE A 70 -1.72 -10.32 -0.21
C PHE A 70 -1.73 -11.49 0.78
N LEU A 71 -0.99 -11.36 1.88
CA LEU A 71 -0.94 -12.33 2.97
C LEU A 71 -1.34 -11.65 4.28
N HIS A 72 -2.43 -12.09 4.91
CA HIS A 72 -2.80 -11.58 6.23
C HIS A 72 -1.83 -12.13 7.29
N PRO A 73 -1.23 -11.30 8.17
CA PRO A 73 -0.22 -11.77 9.14
C PRO A 73 -0.67 -12.93 10.03
N ALA A 74 -1.97 -13.00 10.37
CA ALA A 74 -2.50 -14.11 11.16
C ALA A 74 -2.56 -15.44 10.39
N GLU A 75 -2.70 -15.39 9.06
CA GLU A 75 -2.72 -16.57 8.19
C GLU A 75 -1.29 -17.08 7.96
N ALA A 76 -0.33 -16.16 7.80
CA ALA A 76 1.10 -16.47 7.65
C ALA A 76 1.64 -17.37 8.78
N TYR A 77 1.16 -17.16 10.01
CA TYR A 77 1.60 -17.93 11.18
C TYR A 77 1.16 -19.41 11.13
N HIS A 78 0.10 -19.72 10.38
CA HIS A 78 -0.42 -21.08 10.24
C HIS A 78 0.13 -21.82 9.01
N GLY A 79 1.06 -21.18 8.27
CA GLY A 79 1.68 -21.77 7.09
C GLY A 79 0.89 -21.55 5.79
N ASP A 80 -0.13 -20.68 5.81
CA ASP A 80 -0.83 -20.29 4.60
C ASP A 80 0.08 -19.38 3.75
N LEU A 81 0.52 -19.91 2.60
CA LEU A 81 1.15 -19.20 1.48
C LEU A 81 0.99 -20.02 0.18
#